data_AF-A0AB37S2G0-F1
#
_entry.id   AF-A0AB37S2G0-F1
#
_cell.length_a   1.000
_cell.length_b   1.000
_cell.length_c   1.000
_cell.angle_alpha   90.00
_cell.angle_beta   90.00
_cell.angle_gamma   90.00
#
_symmetry.space_group_name_H-M   'P 1'
#
loop_
_entity.id
_entity.type
_entity.pdbx_description
1 polymer ?
#
loop_
_entity_poly.entity_id
_entity_poly.type
_entity_poly.pdbx_seq_one_letter_code
_entity_poly.pdbx_strand_id
1 'polypeptide(L)' 'MTNVGTLNLTGIETGATVQYSVDNGSHWNTSFNAIEGTNNVQVRQIDVAGNTSSATSFNFTLDTSAAAPGVALTTDSG' A
#
# COMPACT_ATOMS: atom_id res chain seq x y z
N MET A 1 -17.09 -1.43 5.72
CA MET A 1 -16.64 -1.10 4.36
C MET A 1 -15.15 -1.40 4.30
N THR A 2 -14.75 -2.41 3.54
CA THR A 2 -13.33 -2.81 3.44
C THR A 2 -12.60 -1.82 2.54
N ASN A 3 -11.84 -0.92 3.14
CA ASN A 3 -11.05 0.08 2.43
C ASN A 3 -9.81 -0.61 1.83
N VAL A 4 -9.99 -1.34 0.73
CA VAL A 4 -8.88 -1.91 -0.04
C VAL A 4 -8.13 -0.74 -0.67
N GLY A 5 -6.95 -0.44 -0.11
CA GLY A 5 -6.04 0.62 -0.55
C GLY A 5 -5.52 0.38 -1.97
N THR A 6 -6.39 0.59 -2.94
CA THR A 6 -6.06 0.42 -4.36
C THR A 6 -5.38 1.70 -4.79
N LEU A 7 -4.04 1.71 -4.74
CA LEU A 7 -3.25 2.79 -5.31
C LEU A 7 -3.40 2.72 -6.83
N ASN A 8 -4.33 3.50 -7.39
CA ASN A 8 -4.53 3.61 -8.82
C ASN A 8 -3.38 4.41 -9.44
N LEU A 9 -2.32 3.72 -9.88
CA LEU A 9 -1.26 4.30 -10.68
C LEU A 9 -1.77 4.46 -12.13
N THR A 10 -2.30 5.62 -12.46
CA THR A 10 -2.68 5.96 -13.84
C THR A 10 -1.45 6.45 -14.61
N GLY A 11 -1.21 5.96 -15.82
CA GLY A 11 -0.08 6.39 -16.67
C GLY A 11 1.18 5.52 -16.59
N ILE A 12 1.07 4.29 -16.06
CA ILE A 12 2.14 3.29 -16.19
C ILE A 12 2.17 2.82 -17.65
N GLU A 13 3.27 3.09 -18.35
CA GLU A 13 3.48 2.54 -19.70
C GLU A 13 3.49 1.01 -19.63
N THR A 14 2.95 0.34 -20.65
CA THR A 14 2.95 -1.13 -20.68
C THR A 14 4.40 -1.63 -20.68
N GLY A 15 4.77 -2.35 -19.63
CA GLY A 15 6.14 -2.87 -19.43
C GLY A 15 7.01 -2.04 -18.48
N ALA A 16 6.52 -0.91 -17.95
CA ALA A 16 7.23 -0.17 -16.92
C ALA A 16 7.27 -0.96 -15.59
N THR A 17 8.40 -0.87 -14.89
CA THR A 17 8.62 -1.51 -13.60
C THR A 17 8.37 -0.51 -12.48
N VAL A 18 7.45 -0.84 -11.57
CA VAL A 18 7.23 -0.07 -10.35
C VAL A 18 8.16 -0.57 -9.26
N GLN A 19 8.77 0.36 -8.54
CA GLN A 19 9.62 0.08 -7.40
C GLN A 19 9.19 0.87 -6.16
N TYR A 20 9.40 0.25 -5.02
CA TYR A 20 9.03 0.72 -3.69
C TYR A 20 10.27 0.82 -2.81
N SER A 21 10.35 1.85 -1.99
CA SER A 21 11.41 2.05 -0.99
C SER A 21 10.78 2.40 0.35
N VAL A 22 11.34 1.87 1.43
CA VAL A 22 10.89 2.11 2.82
C VAL A 22 11.93 2.86 3.65
N ASP A 23 13.01 3.28 3.01
CA ASP A 23 14.22 3.82 3.62
C ASP A 23 14.65 5.12 2.93
N ASN A 24 13.67 5.95 2.57
CA ASN A 24 13.85 7.24 1.89
C ASN A 24 14.66 7.14 0.59
N GLY A 25 14.41 6.09 -0.19
CA GLY A 25 14.97 5.92 -1.53
C GLY A 25 16.36 5.29 -1.55
N SER A 26 16.83 4.77 -0.41
CA SER A 26 18.14 4.13 -0.29
C SER A 26 18.13 2.71 -0.90
N HIS A 27 17.07 1.93 -0.71
CA HIS A 27 16.87 0.64 -1.35
C HIS A 27 15.50 0.57 -2.04
N TRP A 28 15.49 -0.03 -3.23
CA TRP A 28 14.30 -0.15 -4.08
C TRP A 28 14.00 -1.61 -4.36
N ASN A 29 12.76 -2.01 -4.12
CA ASN A 29 12.27 -3.36 -4.35
C ASN A 29 11.05 -3.33 -5.27
N THR A 30 10.83 -4.38 -6.06
CA THR A 30 9.60 -4.52 -6.89
C THR A 30 8.41 -5.03 -6.08
N SER A 31 8.63 -5.39 -4.82
CA SER A 31 7.61 -5.78 -3.86
C SER A 31 7.71 -4.92 -2.60
N PHE A 32 6.56 -4.68 -1.98
CA PHE A 32 6.47 -3.98 -0.71
C PHE A 32 5.49 -4.72 0.19
N ASN A 33 5.90 -4.95 1.43
CA ASN A 33 5.06 -5.55 2.47
C ASN A 33 4.87 -4.50 3.56
N ALA A 34 3.63 -4.03 3.72
CA ALA A 34 3.28 -3.13 4.81
C ALA A 34 3.34 -3.86 6.15
N ILE A 35 3.87 -3.20 7.17
CA ILE A 35 3.91 -3.69 8.55
C ILE A 35 2.86 -2.96 9.39
N GLU A 36 2.38 -3.56 10.47
CA GLU A 36 1.50 -2.87 11.41
C GLU A 36 2.19 -1.61 11.97
N GLY A 37 1.41 -0.53 12.08
CA GLY A 37 1.91 0.79 12.43
C GLY A 37 2.23 1.67 11.22
N THR A 38 3.12 2.65 11.41
CA THR A 38 3.44 3.67 10.41
C THR A 38 4.33 3.11 9.30
N ASN A 39 3.89 3.23 8.05
CA ASN A 39 4.64 2.90 6.85
C ASN A 39 4.90 4.19 6.06
N ASN A 40 6.17 4.49 5.81
CA ASN A 40 6.58 5.53 4.88
C ASN A 40 7.20 4.86 3.66
N VAL A 41 6.52 4.95 2.53
CA VAL A 41 6.88 4.25 1.30
C VAL A 41 7.07 5.25 0.19
N GLN A 42 8.21 5.21 -0.48
CA GLN A 42 8.41 5.93 -1.71
C GLN A 42 8.18 5.02 -2.91
N VAL A 43 7.48 5.53 -3.91
CA VAL A 43 7.17 4.81 -5.14
C VAL A 43 7.80 5.54 -6.30
N ARG A 44 8.48 4.81 -7.18
CA ARG A 44 8.97 5.31 -8.47
C ARG A 44 8.63 4.30 -9.56
N GLN A 45 8.54 4.77 -10.80
CA GLN A 45 8.46 3.90 -11.97
C GLN A 45 9.73 4.00 -12.80
N ILE A 46 10.05 2.90 -13.47
CA ILE A 46 11.10 2.81 -14.49
C ILE A 46 10.41 2.41 -15.80
N ASP A 47 10.50 3.24 -16.82
CA ASP A 47 9.91 2.92 -18.13
C ASP A 47 10.68 1.80 -18.86
N VAL A 48 10.16 1.36 -20.00
CA VAL A 48 10.80 0.29 -20.81
C VAL A 48 12.18 0.71 -21.33
N ALA A 49 12.43 2.01 -21.50
CA ALA A 49 13.71 2.56 -21.90
C ALA A 49 14.71 2.71 -20.73
N GLY A 50 14.28 2.45 -19.49
CA GLY A 50 15.09 2.58 -18.28
C GLY A 50 15.04 3.95 -17.62
N ASN A 51 14.19 4.87 -18.05
CA ASN A 51 14.06 6.18 -17.40
C ASN A 51 13.29 6.05 -16.09
N THR A 52 13.85 6.61 -15.02
CA THR A 52 13.25 6.58 -13.69
C THR A 52 12.46 7.86 -13.42
N SER A 53 11.22 7.74 -12.95
CA SER A 53 10.40 8.90 -12.54
C SER A 53 10.87 9.49 -11.21
N SER A 54 10.38 10.70 -10.90
CA SER A 54 10.47 11.24 -9.53
C SER A 54 9.79 10.31 -8.53
N ALA A 55 10.40 10.14 -7.36
CA ALA A 55 9.85 9.35 -6.27
C ALA A 55 8.69 10.10 -5.60
N THR A 56 7.57 9.40 -5.40
CA THR A 56 6.39 9.92 -4.69
C THR A 56 6.30 9.23 -3.34
N SER A 57 6.22 10.01 -2.25
CA SER A 57 6.12 9.47 -0.90
C SER A 57 4.67 9.26 -0.48
N PHE A 58 4.36 8.06 -0.01
CA PHE A 58 3.09 7.64 0.56
C PHE A 58 3.30 7.30 2.02
N ASN A 59 2.49 7.92 2.87
CA ASN A 59 2.53 7.70 4.30
C ASN A 59 1.17 7.17 4.73
N PHE A 60 1.14 5.99 5.33
CA PHE A 60 -0.08 5.40 5.85
C PHE A 60 0.22 4.57 7.09
N THR A 61 -0.79 4.43 7.95
CA THR A 61 -0.73 3.53 9.10
C THR A 61 -1.52 2.28 8.77
N LEU A 62 -0.88 1.12 8.83
CA LEU A 62 -1.58 -0.15 8.75
C LEU A 62 -2.02 -0.54 10.16
N ASP A 63 -3.32 -0.57 10.39
CA ASP A 63 -3.90 -1.09 11.64
C ASP A 63 -4.53 -2.45 11.31
N THR A 64 -3.87 -3.53 11.75
CA THR A 64 -4.36 -4.90 11.60
C THR A 64 -5.15 -5.38 12.82
N SER A 65 -5.39 -4.50 13.78
CA SER A 65 -6.29 -4.77 14.90
C SER A 65 -7.71 -4.91 14.36
N ALA A 66 -8.10 -6.16 14.09
CA ALA A 66 -9.49 -6.48 13.81
C ALA A 66 -10.29 -6.21 15.09
N ALA A 67 -11.02 -5.09 15.14
CA ALA A 67 -12.17 -5.00 16.02
C ALA A 67 -13.13 -6.10 15.58
N ALA A 68 -13.17 -7.22 16.32
CA ALA A 68 -14.13 -8.28 16.06
C ALA A 68 -15.53 -7.64 16.01
N PRO A 69 -16.37 -7.96 15.00
CA PRO A 69 -17.75 -7.52 15.03
C PRO A 69 -18.40 -8.13 16.27
N GLY A 70 -18.78 -7.29 17.24
CA GLY A 70 -19.53 -7.72 18.40
C GLY A 70 -20.84 -8.33 17.93
N VAL A 71 -20.92 -9.66 17.89
CA VAL A 71 -22.16 -10.37 17.68
C VAL A 71 -22.97 -10.22 18.96
N ALA A 72 -23.83 -9.21 19.01
CA ALA A 72 -24.92 -9.17 19.96
C ALA A 72 -26.01 -10.10 19.43
N LEU A 73 -25.98 -11.38 19.85
CA LEU A 73 -27.18 -12.21 19.82
C LEU A 73 -28.12 -11.66 20.89
N THR A 74 -29.10 -10.86 20.49
CA THR A 74 -30.28 -10.67 21.33
C THR A 74 -31.03 -12.00 21.32
N THR A 75 -30.93 -12.70 22.45
CA THR A 75 -31.85 -13.78 22.80
C THR A 75 -33.23 -13.15 22.95
N ASP A 76 -34.10 -13.27 21.95
CA ASP A 76 -35.53 -13.09 22.16
C ASP A 76 -36.17 -14.48 22.20
N SER A 77 -36.42 -14.95 23.42
CA SER A 77 -37.32 -16.06 23.69
C SER A 77 -38.69 -15.45 23.99
N GLY A 78 -39.56 -15.43 22.97
CA GLY A 78 -40.95 -14.99 23.05
C GLY A 78 -41.84 -15.81 22.11
#